data_AF-A0A8W8KW84-F1
#
_entry.id   AF-A0A8W8KW84-F1
#
_cell.length_a   1.000
_cell.length_b   1.000
_cell.length_c   1.000
_cell.angle_alpha   90.00
_cell.angle_beta   90.00
_cell.angle_gamma   90.00
#
_symmetry.space_group_name_H-M   'P 1'
#
loop_
_entity.id
_entity.type
_entity.pdbx_description
1 polymer ?
#
loop_
_entity_poly.entity_id
_entity_poly.type
_entity_poly.pdbx_seq_one_letter_code
_entity_poly.pdbx_strand_id
1 'polypeptide(L)'
;MIRQFSTSQSVFAIKVKETRESKDVIIIEGEKVESPWKGKVLKSDELNNDACPICRLNLDIKYTDVLILRQFMTEKGGMLPRRATGVCKKSQKELQDAIHKAQRAGLMPELRPQPKRQRMYPVSNFMWKRFPAFYDD
;
A
#
# COMPACT_ATOMS: atom_id res chain seq x y z
N MET A 1 -15.64 -3.85 8.11
CA MET A 1 -14.26 -3.34 7.93
C MET A 1 -13.40 -4.48 7.41
N ILE A 2 -12.93 -4.44 6.16
CA ILE A 2 -12.18 -5.55 5.54
C ILE A 2 -10.84 -5.69 6.25
N ARG A 3 -10.60 -6.83 6.91
CA ARG A 3 -9.31 -7.16 7.55
C ARG A 3 -8.68 -8.32 6.79
N GLN A 4 -7.51 -8.08 6.19
CA GLN A 4 -6.73 -9.12 5.53
C GLN A 4 -6.07 -10.03 6.57
N PHE A 5 -6.62 -11.23 6.73
CA PHE A 5 -5.89 -12.37 7.27
C PHE A 5 -5.35 -13.15 6.06
N SER A 6 -4.03 -13.08 5.84
CA SER A 6 -3.26 -13.77 4.78
C SER A 6 -3.70 -15.24 4.60
N THR A 7 -3.80 -15.81 3.39
CA THR A 7 -2.69 -16.25 2.52
C THR A 7 -3.11 -16.37 1.05
N SER A 8 -2.12 -16.43 0.16
CA SER A 8 -2.15 -16.37 -1.32
C SER A 8 -2.33 -14.96 -1.90
N GLN A 9 -1.20 -14.47 -2.41
CA GLN A 9 -0.95 -13.28 -3.24
C GLN A 9 -2.20 -12.54 -3.70
N SER A 10 -2.37 -11.28 -3.27
CA SER A 10 -3.00 -10.12 -3.98
C SER A 10 -4.29 -10.27 -4.81
N VAL A 11 -4.85 -11.46 -5.00
CA VAL A 11 -5.89 -11.83 -5.98
C VAL A 11 -7.23 -11.98 -5.27
N PHE A 12 -7.23 -12.43 -4.02
CA PHE A 12 -8.44 -12.63 -3.23
C PHE A 12 -8.39 -11.83 -1.91
N ALA A 13 -9.51 -11.23 -1.55
CA ALA A 13 -9.74 -10.56 -0.28
C ALA A 13 -10.84 -11.29 0.50
N ILE A 14 -10.68 -11.43 1.81
CA ILE A 14 -11.73 -12.00 2.67
C ILE A 14 -12.70 -10.86 3.02
N LYS A 15 -13.92 -10.94 2.51
CA LYS A 15 -15.02 -10.05 2.88
C LYS A 15 -15.72 -10.66 4.09
N VAL A 16 -15.71 -9.93 5.20
CA VAL A 16 -16.44 -10.32 6.41
C VAL A 16 -17.89 -9.89 6.26
N LYS A 17 -18.81 -10.85 6.27
CA LYS A 17 -20.26 -10.63 6.27
C LYS A 17 -20.76 -10.88 7.69
N GLU A 18 -21.35 -9.86 8.31
CA GLU A 18 -21.96 -9.96 9.63
C GLU A 18 -23.47 -10.06 9.46
N THR A 19 -24.07 -11.18 9.86
CA THR A 19 -25.52 -11.38 9.83
C THR A 19 -26.01 -11.47 11.28
N ARG A 20 -27.02 -10.66 11.64
CA ARG A 20 -27.66 -10.69 12.97
C ARG A 20 -29.03 -11.33 12.83
N GLU A 21 -29.18 -12.57 13.29
CA GLU A 21 -30.44 -13.31 13.18
C GLU A 21 -31.38 -13.07 14.38
N SER A 22 -30.84 -12.72 15.54
CA SER A 22 -31.61 -12.41 16.76
C SER A 22 -30.80 -11.52 17.72
N LYS A 23 -31.43 -11.00 18.78
CA LYS A 23 -30.83 -9.97 19.68
C LYS A 23 -29.49 -10.38 20.32
N ASP A 24 -29.19 -11.69 20.39
CA ASP A 24 -28.04 -12.22 21.12
C ASP A 24 -27.00 -12.98 20.27
N VAL A 25 -27.23 -13.20 18.96
CA VAL A 25 -26.31 -13.98 18.11
C VAL A 25 -25.86 -13.19 16.87
N ILE A 26 -24.54 -13.08 16.69
CA ILE A 26 -23.88 -12.46 15.53
C ILE A 26 -23.13 -13.56 14.78
N ILE A 27 -23.55 -13.87 13.56
CA ILE A 27 -22.85 -14.82 12.68
C ILE A 27 -21.87 -14.02 11.83
N ILE A 28 -20.60 -14.39 11.90
CA ILE A 28 -19.51 -13.76 11.15
C ILE A 28 -19.01 -14.76 10.10
N GLU A 29 -19.34 -14.53 8.83
CA GLU A 29 -18.90 -15.35 7.71
C GLU A 29 -17.78 -14.66 6.93
N GLY A 30 -16.81 -15.44 6.45
CA GLY A 30 -15.74 -14.96 5.57
C GLY A 30 -15.94 -15.46 4.14
N GLU A 31 -16.30 -14.57 3.23
CA GLU A 31 -16.42 -14.89 1.80
C GLU A 31 -15.14 -14.46 1.06
N LYS A 32 -14.57 -15.35 0.23
CA LYS A 32 -13.44 -15.02 -0.64
C LYS A 32 -13.96 -14.25 -1.84
N VAL A 33 -13.70 -12.94 -1.88
CA VAL A 33 -14.07 -12.04 -2.97
C VAL A 33 -12.82 -11.70 -3.78
N GLU A 34 -12.96 -11.49 -5.08
CA GLU A 34 -11.84 -10.99 -5.88
C GLU A 34 -11.36 -9.65 -5.33
N SER A 35 -10.04 -9.49 -5.21
CA SER A 35 -9.48 -8.26 -4.70
C SER A 35 -9.75 -7.14 -5.70
N PRO A 36 -10.09 -5.92 -5.26
CA PRO A 36 -10.19 -4.76 -6.15
C PRO A 36 -8.84 -4.38 -6.79
N TRP A 37 -7.77 -5.07 -6.40
CA TRP A 37 -6.39 -4.85 -6.83
C TRP A 37 -5.93 -5.88 -7.86
N LYS A 38 -6.73 -6.91 -8.19
CA LYS A 38 -6.37 -8.01 -9.10
C LYS A 38 -5.82 -7.53 -10.46
N GLY A 39 -6.31 -6.40 -10.98
CA GLY A 39 -5.84 -5.80 -12.24
C GLY A 39 -4.76 -4.72 -12.10
N LYS A 40 -4.43 -4.28 -10.88
CA LYS A 40 -3.47 -3.19 -10.60
C LYS A 40 -2.13 -3.68 -10.06
N VAL A 41 -2.04 -4.96 -9.71
CA VAL A 41 -0.84 -5.57 -9.16
C VAL A 41 0.11 -5.91 -10.31
N LEU A 42 1.42 -5.70 -10.10
CA LEU A 42 2.46 -6.18 -11.01
C LEU A 42 2.29 -7.69 -11.21
N LYS A 43 1.96 -8.09 -12.43
CA LYS A 43 1.90 -9.51 -12.80
C LYS A 43 3.33 -10.02 -12.84
N SER A 44 3.68 -10.94 -11.95
CA SER A 44 4.87 -11.76 -12.12
C SER A 44 4.56 -12.79 -13.20
N ASP A 45 5.32 -12.84 -14.29
CA ASP A 45 5.07 -13.86 -15.31
C ASP A 45 5.14 -15.25 -14.67
N GLU A 46 4.23 -16.13 -15.05
CA GLU A 46 3.77 -17.28 -14.28
C GLU A 46 4.83 -18.40 -14.07
N LEU A 47 6.08 -18.19 -14.51
CA LEU A 47 7.09 -19.23 -14.66
C LEU A 47 8.34 -19.12 -13.75
N ASN A 48 8.64 -17.98 -13.11
CA ASN A 48 9.84 -17.84 -12.25
C ASN A 48 9.62 -16.94 -11.03
N ASN A 49 9.41 -17.54 -9.86
CA ASN A 49 9.18 -16.84 -8.58
C ASN A 49 10.46 -16.61 -7.75
N ASP A 50 11.64 -16.81 -8.34
CA ASP A 50 12.90 -16.83 -7.58
C ASP A 50 13.35 -15.44 -7.10
N ALA A 51 12.75 -14.37 -7.64
CA ALA A 51 13.09 -12.99 -7.34
C ALA A 51 11.87 -12.14 -6.97
N CYS A 52 12.12 -11.05 -6.23
CA CYS A 52 11.10 -10.10 -5.85
C CYS A 52 10.50 -9.40 -7.10
N PRO A 53 9.24 -8.91 -7.08
CA PRO A 53 8.60 -8.32 -8.27
C PRO A 53 9.41 -7.18 -8.92
N ILE A 54 10.07 -6.36 -8.10
CA ILE A 54 10.92 -5.24 -8.54
C ILE A 54 12.25 -5.76 -9.11
N CYS A 55 12.89 -6.67 -8.38
CA CYS A 55 14.15 -7.30 -8.73
C CYS A 55 14.05 -8.04 -10.07
N ARG A 56 12.95 -8.76 -10.27
CA ARG A 56 12.68 -9.55 -11.46
C ARG A 56 12.53 -8.68 -12.71
N LEU A 57 11.87 -7.53 -12.56
CA LEU A 57 11.67 -6.58 -13.64
C LEU A 57 12.86 -5.62 -13.82
N ASN A 58 13.90 -5.74 -12.98
CA ASN A 58 15.04 -4.81 -12.92
C ASN A 58 14.60 -3.33 -12.92
N LEU A 59 13.53 -3.03 -12.19
CA LEU A 59 12.98 -1.67 -12.13
C LEU A 59 13.82 -0.81 -11.19
N ASP A 60 14.34 0.29 -11.71
CA ASP A 60 14.89 1.39 -10.91
C ASP A 60 13.76 2.34 -10.55
N ILE A 61 13.46 2.47 -9.25
CA ILE A 61 12.25 3.16 -8.79
C ILE A 61 12.60 4.56 -8.34
N LYS A 62 12.05 5.55 -9.04
CA LYS A 62 12.20 6.96 -8.69
C LYS A 62 11.00 7.45 -7.89
N TYR A 63 11.17 8.57 -7.19
CA TYR A 63 10.07 9.20 -6.47
C TYR A 63 9.04 9.85 -7.40
N THR A 64 9.40 10.06 -8.66
CA THR A 64 8.53 10.59 -9.72
C THR A 64 7.58 9.54 -10.28
N ASP A 65 7.86 8.25 -10.09
CA ASP A 65 7.09 7.13 -10.66
C ASP A 65 5.80 6.82 -9.86
N VAL A 66 4.92 7.82 -9.77
CA VAL A 66 3.70 7.77 -8.94
C VAL A 66 2.82 6.55 -9.24
N LEU A 67 2.74 6.14 -10.51
CA LEU A 67 1.91 4.99 -10.92
C LEU A 67 2.40 3.68 -10.32
N ILE A 68 3.72 3.49 -10.23
CA ILE A 68 4.33 2.29 -9.64
C ILE A 68 4.21 2.37 -8.12
N LEU A 69 4.54 3.51 -7.53
CA LEU A 69 4.47 3.72 -6.08
C LEU A 69 3.05 3.50 -5.53
N ARG A 70 2.02 3.93 -6.27
CA ARG A 70 0.60 3.76 -5.89
C ARG A 70 0.20 2.30 -5.72
N GLN A 71 0.83 1.36 -6.41
CA GLN A 71 0.53 -0.08 -6.29
C GLN A 71 0.98 -0.65 -4.95
N PHE A 72 2.01 -0.06 -4.32
CA PHE A 72 2.54 -0.47 -3.03
C PHE A 72 1.95 0.31 -1.85
N MET A 73 0.92 1.12 -2.09
CA MET A 73 0.30 1.99 -1.11
C MET A 73 -1.15 1.60 -0.83
N THR A 74 -1.61 1.93 0.37
CA THR A 74 -3.01 1.89 0.75
C THR A 74 -3.73 3.13 0.22
N GLU A 75 -5.07 3.06 0.13
CA GLU A 75 -5.92 4.21 -0.20
C GLU A 75 -5.71 5.42 0.71
N LYS A 76 -5.27 5.17 1.95
CA LYS A 76 -4.95 6.22 2.93
C LYS A 76 -3.53 6.77 2.78
N GLY A 77 -2.75 6.35 1.80
CA GLY A 77 -1.39 6.83 1.59
C GLY A 77 -0.33 6.23 2.51
N GLY A 78 -0.66 5.21 3.30
CA GLY A 78 0.35 4.41 4.02
C GLY A 78 0.92 3.30 3.12
N MET A 79 2.22 3.03 3.23
CA MET A 79 2.87 1.91 2.53
C MET A 79 2.34 0.55 3.02
N LEU A 80 2.16 -0.39 2.09
CA LEU A 80 1.81 -1.78 2.40
C LEU A 80 2.98 -2.54 3.05
N PRO A 81 2.70 -3.47 3.97
CA PRO A 81 3.74 -4.26 4.63
C PRO A 81 4.37 -5.27 3.65
N ARG A 82 5.66 -5.59 3.87
CA ARG A 82 6.46 -6.51 3.03
C ARG A 82 5.76 -7.86 2.72
N ARG A 83 5.05 -8.42 3.71
CA ARG A 83 4.31 -9.69 3.57
C ARG A 83 3.16 -9.62 2.57
N ALA A 84 2.62 -8.43 2.33
CA ALA A 84 1.56 -8.21 1.36
C ALA A 84 2.12 -7.84 -0.01
N THR A 85 3.22 -7.08 -0.05
CA THR A 85 3.86 -6.62 -1.30
C THR A 85 4.75 -7.67 -1.96
N GLY A 86 5.30 -8.63 -1.20
CA GLY A 86 6.18 -9.67 -1.72
C GLY A 86 7.56 -9.17 -2.17
N VAL A 87 7.93 -7.94 -1.82
CA VAL A 87 9.23 -7.36 -2.21
C VAL A 87 10.36 -7.76 -1.26
N CYS A 88 11.61 -7.69 -1.72
CA CYS A 88 12.77 -7.95 -0.88
C CYS A 88 12.98 -6.83 0.16
N LYS A 89 13.79 -7.07 1.19
CA LYS A 89 14.07 -6.07 2.23
C LYS A 89 14.73 -4.80 1.67
N LYS A 90 15.55 -4.93 0.62
CA LYS A 90 16.23 -3.81 -0.04
C LYS A 90 15.22 -2.91 -0.75
N SER A 91 14.44 -3.48 -1.67
CA SER A 91 13.41 -2.76 -2.40
C SER A 91 12.30 -2.19 -1.50
N GLN A 92 11.97 -2.85 -0.38
CA GLN A 92 11.03 -2.27 0.59
C GLN A 92 11.55 -0.94 1.17
N LYS A 93 12.86 -0.81 1.41
CA LYS A 93 13.46 0.45 1.90
C LYS A 93 13.48 1.51 0.82
N GLU A 94 13.92 1.15 -0.39
CA GLU A 94 13.96 2.06 -1.55
C GLU A 94 12.57 2.62 -1.86
N LEU A 95 11.55 1.76 -1.88
CA LEU A 95 10.15 2.16 -2.03
C LEU A 95 9.71 3.10 -0.90
N GLN A 96 10.07 2.82 0.35
CA GLN A 96 9.69 3.65 1.48
C GLN A 96 10.26 5.07 1.32
N ASP A 97 11.52 5.20 0.94
CA ASP A 97 12.17 6.49 0.72
C ASP A 97 11.58 7.23 -0.48
N ALA A 98 11.35 6.54 -1.59
CA ALA A 98 10.70 7.09 -2.78
C ALA A 98 9.28 7.60 -2.47
N ILE A 99 8.48 6.85 -1.72
CA ILE A 99 7.13 7.27 -1.28
C ILE A 99 7.21 8.53 -0.41
N HIS A 100 8.14 8.59 0.54
CA HIS A 100 8.30 9.78 1.38
C HIS A 100 8.74 11.01 0.57
N LYS A 101 9.68 10.85 -0.36
CA LYS A 101 10.10 11.92 -1.28
C LYS A 101 8.91 12.41 -2.11
N ALA A 102 8.16 11.48 -2.72
CA ALA A 102 7.00 11.78 -3.55
C ALA A 102 5.87 12.50 -2.79
N GLN A 103 5.62 12.10 -1.53
CA GLN A 103 4.66 12.77 -0.66
C GLN A 103 5.09 14.19 -0.30
N ARG A 104 6.38 14.40 0.02
CA ARG A 104 6.94 15.72 0.33
C ARG A 104 6.95 16.64 -0.89
N ALA A 105 7.22 16.10 -2.08
CA ALA A 105 7.15 16.80 -3.35
C ALA A 105 5.70 17.12 -3.79
N GLY A 106 4.69 16.54 -3.13
CA GLY A 106 3.29 16.79 -3.45
C GLY A 106 2.78 16.06 -4.70
N LEU A 107 3.49 15.04 -5.18
CA LEU A 107 3.11 14.26 -6.36
C LEU A 107 1.89 13.34 -6.13
N MET A 108 1.51 13.12 -4.86
CA MET A 108 0.38 12.27 -4.47
C MET A 108 -0.60 13.01 -3.53
N PRO A 109 -1.37 13.99 -4.04
CA PRO A 109 -2.24 14.83 -3.21
C PRO A 109 -3.46 14.10 -2.62
N GLU A 110 -3.94 13.06 -3.32
CA GLU A 110 -5.07 12.21 -2.92
C GLU A 110 -4.71 11.30 -1.72
N LEU A 111 -3.48 10.77 -1.72
CA LEU A 111 -3.04 9.71 -0.82
C LEU A 111 -2.35 10.29 0.42
N ARG A 112 -3.09 11.10 1.18
CA ARG A 112 -2.59 11.72 2.42
C ARG A 112 -2.87 10.83 3.63
N PRO A 113 -1.83 10.33 4.33
CA PRO A 113 -2.03 9.61 5.59
C PRO A 113 -2.68 10.53 6.61
N GLN A 114 -3.88 10.17 7.03
CA GLN A 114 -4.52 10.85 8.15
C GLN A 114 -3.68 10.63 9.41
N PRO A 115 -3.42 11.69 10.20
CA PRO A 115 -2.66 11.56 11.44
C PRO A 115 -3.35 10.55 12.36
N LYS A 116 -2.67 9.45 12.71
CA LYS A 116 -3.28 8.35 13.46
C LYS A 116 -3.64 8.70 14.91
N ARG A 117 -3.09 9.80 15.45
CA ARG A 117 -3.45 10.38 16.75
C ARG A 117 -3.21 11.88 16.68
N GLN A 118 -4.17 12.66 17.15
CA GLN A 118 -4.01 14.09 17.37
C GLN A 118 -3.20 14.31 18.66
N ARG A 119 -2.00 13.73 18.73
CA ARG A 119 -0.93 14.05 19.69
C ARG A 119 0.34 13.32 19.27
N MET A 120 1.39 14.11 19.18
CA MET A 120 2.81 13.74 19.09
C MET A 120 3.39 13.39 17.72
N TYR A 121 2.92 14.06 16.67
CA TYR A 121 3.85 14.72 15.75
C TYR A 121 3.35 16.16 15.58
N PRO A 122 4.23 17.17 15.66
CA PRO A 122 3.80 18.54 15.44
C PRO A 122 3.13 18.63 14.05
N VAL A 123 2.06 19.42 14.00
CA VAL A 123 1.41 19.88 12.75
C VAL A 123 2.39 20.56 11.78
N SER A 124 3.68 20.68 12.13
CA SER A 124 4.77 21.08 11.24
C SER A 124 5.01 20.11 10.08
N ASN A 125 4.48 18.88 10.13
CA ASN A 125 4.33 18.04 8.93
C ASN A 125 3.28 18.59 7.94
N PHE A 126 2.75 19.80 8.12
CA PHE A 126 1.97 20.56 7.13
C PHE A 126 2.73 21.78 6.56
N MET A 127 3.96 22.06 7.02
CA MET A 127 4.79 23.16 6.48
C MET A 127 5.48 22.83 5.14
N TRP A 128 5.35 21.60 4.62
CA TRP A 128 5.86 21.21 3.30
C TRP A 128 5.10 21.86 2.13
N LYS A 129 3.92 22.45 2.37
CA LYS A 129 3.21 23.25 1.36
C LYS A 129 3.79 24.65 1.15
N ARG A 130 4.77 25.08 1.96
CA ARG A 130 5.29 26.46 1.90
C ARG A 130 6.31 26.65 0.78
N PHE A 131 7.02 25.58 0.39
CA PHE A 131 8.01 25.61 -0.69
C PHE A 131 7.98 24.31 -1.50
N PRO A 132 8.04 24.37 -2.84
CA PRO A 132 8.22 23.17 -3.65
C PRO A 132 9.57 22.53 -3.29
N ALA A 133 9.54 21.28 -2.83
CA ALA A 133 10.72 20.50 -2.51
C ALA A 133 10.85 19.36 -3.53
N PHE A 134 11.79 19.52 -4.46
CA PHE A 134 12.19 18.46 -5.37
C PHE A 134 13.48 17.84 -4.86
N TYR A 135 13.65 16.54 -5.08
CA TYR A 135 14.83 15.80 -4.65
C TYR A 135 15.64 15.44 -5.89
N ASP A 136 16.95 15.55 -5.81
CA ASP A 136 17.83 14.95 -6.81
C ASP A 136 17.84 13.42 -6.60
N ASP A 137 17.91 12.68 -7.70
CA ASP A 137 17.97 11.22 -7.74
C ASP A 137 19.37 10.70 -7.38
#